data_AF-R7HE04-F1
#
_entry.id   AF-R7HE04-F1
#
_cell.length_a   1.000
_cell.length_b   1.000
_cell.length_c   1.000
_cell.angle_alpha   90.00
_cell.angle_beta   90.00
_cell.angle_gamma   90.00
#
_symmetry.space_group_name_H-M   'P 1'
#
loop_
_entity.id
_entity.type
_entity.pdbx_description
1 polymer ?
#
loop_
_entity_poly.entity_id
_entity_poly.type
_entity_poly.pdbx_seq_one_letter_code
_entity_poly.pdbx_strand_id
1 'polypeptide(L)'
;MDEEKKYLVIRKNKGKFCTIYGDDANIISSLFGYKILNNNKVGFPESILNKIINILEDNKISYMVIYIDKSPLVKDFKKLNNYEVYKNKAIKKLDYVDKVNLINYIYSY
;
A
#
# COMPACT_ATOMS: atom_id res chain seq x y z
N MET A 1 15.65 -20.11 7.89
CA MET A 1 14.25 -19.63 7.88
C MET A 1 14.28 -18.39 7.02
N ASP A 2 14.00 -18.55 5.72
CA ASP A 2 13.99 -17.41 4.80
C ASP A 2 12.96 -16.41 5.32
N GLU A 3 13.39 -15.20 5.70
CA GLU A 3 12.47 -14.12 5.99
C GLU A 3 11.51 -14.00 4.81
N GLU A 4 10.23 -14.19 5.09
CA GLU A 4 9.15 -14.08 4.12
C GLU A 4 9.33 -12.74 3.40
N LYS A 5 9.74 -12.76 2.13
CA LYS A 5 10.10 -11.54 1.41
C LYS A 5 8.85 -10.67 1.27
N LYS A 6 8.80 -9.58 2.04
CA LYS A 6 7.68 -8.64 2.03
C LYS A 6 7.82 -7.65 0.87
N TYR A 7 7.17 -7.98 -0.24
CA TYR A 7 6.92 -7.08 -1.34
C TYR A 7 5.56 -6.42 -1.15
N LEU A 8 5.46 -5.15 -1.48
CA LEU A 8 4.17 -4.51 -1.70
C LEU A 8 3.57 -4.99 -3.03
N VAL A 9 2.39 -5.62 -2.99
CA VAL A 9 1.79 -6.28 -4.15
C VAL A 9 0.71 -5.42 -4.80
N ILE A 10 0.97 -5.01 -6.04
CA ILE A 10 0.03 -4.29 -6.91
C ILE A 10 -0.56 -5.26 -7.92
N ARG A 11 -1.89 -5.43 -7.92
CA ARG A 11 -2.59 -6.28 -8.90
C ARG A 11 -3.19 -5.42 -9.98
N LYS A 12 -2.68 -5.50 -11.21
CA LYS A 12 -3.30 -4.88 -12.38
C LYS A 12 -4.35 -5.84 -12.96
N ASN A 13 -5.61 -5.47 -12.81
CA ASN A 13 -6.75 -6.25 -13.31
C ASN A 13 -6.97 -5.98 -14.81
N LYS A 14 -7.92 -6.67 -15.47
CA LYS A 14 -8.23 -6.45 -16.91
C LYS A 14 -8.77 -5.03 -17.20
N GLY A 15 -9.20 -4.30 -16.18
CA GLY A 15 -9.74 -2.94 -16.30
C GLY A 15 -8.69 -1.85 -16.08
N LYS A 16 -9.13 -0.58 -16.15
CA LYS A 16 -8.29 0.61 -15.98
C LYS A 16 -7.85 0.90 -14.54
N PHE A 17 -7.89 -0.11 -13.66
CA PHE A 17 -7.63 0.04 -12.23
C PHE A 17 -6.68 -1.04 -11.72
N CYS A 18 -5.75 -0.59 -10.88
CA CYS A 18 -4.93 -1.45 -10.04
C CYS A 18 -5.59 -1.60 -8.67
N THR A 19 -5.38 -2.76 -8.05
CA THR A 19 -5.90 -3.08 -6.72
C THR A 19 -4.78 -3.55 -5.79
N ILE A 20 -4.84 -3.12 -4.54
CA ILE A 20 -3.93 -3.49 -3.46
C ILE A 20 -4.77 -3.91 -2.25
N TYR A 21 -4.29 -4.87 -1.46
CA TYR A 21 -5.02 -5.48 -0.35
C TYR A 21 -4.19 -5.55 0.93
N GLY A 22 -4.84 -5.64 2.09
CA GLY A 22 -4.19 -5.93 3.36
C GLY A 22 -3.25 -4.81 3.81
N ASP A 23 -2.11 -5.17 4.40
CA ASP A 23 -1.12 -4.20 4.88
C ASP A 23 -0.56 -3.31 3.77
N ASP A 24 -0.44 -3.83 2.55
CA ASP A 24 -0.03 -3.05 1.38
C ASP A 24 -0.99 -1.89 1.12
N ALA A 25 -2.29 -2.13 1.33
CA ALA A 25 -3.32 -1.12 1.15
C ALA A 25 -3.19 -0.01 2.21
N ASN A 26 -2.84 -0.37 3.44
CA ASN A 26 -2.54 0.58 4.52
C ASN A 26 -1.33 1.46 4.16
N ILE A 27 -0.26 0.87 3.63
CA ILE A 27 0.93 1.63 3.18
C ILE A 27 0.56 2.65 2.10
N ILE A 28 -0.21 2.22 1.09
CA ILE A 28 -0.59 3.06 -0.04
C ILE A 28 -1.57 4.16 0.39
N SER A 29 -2.54 3.83 1.24
CA SER A 29 -3.40 4.84 1.87
C SER A 29 -2.58 5.87 2.64
N SER A 30 -1.61 5.44 3.44
CA SER A 30 -0.78 6.32 4.25
C SER A 30 0.08 7.27 3.40
N LEU A 31 0.69 6.77 2.32
CA LEU A 31 1.59 7.52 1.42
C LEU A 31 0.85 8.45 0.46
N PHE A 32 -0.32 8.05 -0.05
CA PHE A 32 -1.01 8.73 -1.15
C PHE A 32 -2.37 9.32 -0.75
N GLY A 33 -2.86 9.03 0.45
CA GLY A 33 -4.17 9.51 0.93
C GLY A 33 -5.36 8.77 0.29
N TYR A 34 -5.15 7.60 -0.32
CA TYR A 34 -6.26 6.84 -0.89
C TYR A 34 -7.15 6.25 0.20
N LYS A 35 -8.47 6.36 0.01
CA LYS A 35 -9.44 5.74 0.92
C LYS A 35 -9.32 4.22 0.90
N ILE A 36 -9.20 3.63 2.08
CA ILE A 36 -9.32 2.18 2.27
C ILE A 36 -10.80 1.80 2.14
N LEU A 37 -11.09 0.91 1.21
CA LEU A 37 -12.40 0.32 0.95
C LEU A 37 -12.60 -0.91 1.83
N ASN A 38 -13.84 -1.41 1.84
CA ASN A 38 -14.20 -2.67 2.50
C ASN A 38 -13.22 -3.80 2.11
N ASN A 39 -12.97 -4.70 3.06
CA ASN A 39 -11.98 -5.78 2.95
C ASN A 39 -10.53 -5.31 2.82
N ASN A 40 -10.21 -4.16 3.45
CA ASN A 40 -8.87 -3.56 3.51
C ASN A 40 -8.21 -3.46 2.12
N LYS A 41 -8.91 -2.80 1.19
CA LYS A 41 -8.52 -2.68 -0.21
C LYS A 41 -8.33 -1.23 -0.60
N VAL A 42 -7.31 -0.94 -1.43
CA VAL A 42 -7.18 0.32 -2.16
C VAL A 42 -7.21 0.06 -3.65
N GLY A 43 -7.93 0.91 -4.39
CA GLY A 43 -7.94 0.92 -5.85
C GLY A 43 -7.52 2.29 -6.38
N PHE A 44 -6.75 2.31 -7.47
CA PHE A 44 -6.38 3.54 -8.16
C PHE A 44 -6.32 3.34 -9.67
N PRO A 45 -6.48 4.41 -10.48
CA PRO A 45 -6.38 4.33 -11.93
C PRO A 45 -5.00 3.87 -12.39
N GLU A 46 -4.95 3.01 -13.40
CA GLU A 46 -3.68 2.51 -13.98
C GLU A 46 -2.77 3.64 -14.44
N SER A 47 -3.32 4.77 -14.90
CA SER A 47 -2.56 5.94 -15.34
C SER A 47 -1.62 6.50 -14.26
N ILE A 48 -1.88 6.22 -12.99
CA ILE A 48 -1.08 6.69 -11.85
C ILE A 48 -0.04 5.66 -11.40
N LEU A 49 -0.01 4.46 -11.99
CA LEU A 49 0.87 3.36 -11.58
C LEU A 49 2.35 3.78 -11.56
N ASN A 50 2.83 4.48 -12.60
CA ASN A 50 4.22 4.94 -12.66
C ASN A 50 4.55 5.92 -11.53
N LYS A 51 3.61 6.80 -11.15
CA LYS A 51 3.80 7.71 -10.02
C LYS A 51 3.91 6.95 -8.70
N ILE A 52 3.10 5.90 -8.53
CA ILE A 52 3.18 5.04 -7.35
C ILE A 52 4.52 4.32 -7.31
N ILE A 53 4.94 3.71 -8.42
CA ILE A 53 6.25 3.04 -8.54
C ILE A 53 7.38 3.99 -8.17
N ASN A 54 7.43 5.20 -8.73
CA ASN A 54 8.49 6.17 -8.43
C ASN A 54 8.59 6.46 -6.93
N ILE A 55 7.46 6.69 -6.27
CA ILE A 55 7.44 6.92 -4.81
C ILE A 55 7.87 5.68 -4.04
N LEU A 56 7.51 4.47 -4.47
CA LEU A 56 8.01 3.23 -3.84
C LEU A 56 9.53 3.11 -4.01
N GLU A 57 10.07 3.48 -5.17
CA GLU A 57 11.51 3.44 -5.43
C GLU A 57 12.28 4.49 -4.63
N ASP A 58 11.79 5.73 -4.56
CA ASP A 58 12.36 6.81 -3.75
C ASP A 58 12.44 6.42 -2.27
N ASN A 59 11.42 5.71 -1.78
CA ASN A 59 11.35 5.23 -0.40
C ASN A 59 12.01 3.86 -0.19
N LYS A 60 12.58 3.25 -1.25
CA LYS A 60 13.19 1.91 -1.26
C LYS A 60 12.27 0.83 -0.70
N ILE A 61 11.01 0.84 -1.12
CA ILE A 61 10.01 -0.18 -0.77
C ILE A 61 10.02 -1.23 -1.90
N SER A 62 10.40 -2.47 -1.59
CA SER A 62 10.33 -3.57 -2.56
C SER A 62 8.87 -3.82 -2.98
N TYR A 63 8.63 -4.01 -4.27
CA TYR A 63 7.27 -4.17 -4.81
C TYR A 63 7.19 -5.22 -5.92
N MET A 64 5.97 -5.71 -6.14
CA MET A 64 5.62 -6.62 -7.21
C MET A 64 4.35 -6.13 -7.90
N VAL A 65 4.41 -5.92 -9.22
CA VAL A 65 3.22 -5.66 -10.05
C VAL A 65 2.84 -6.94 -10.77
N ILE A 66 1.67 -7.48 -10.42
CA ILE A 66 1.09 -8.67 -11.03
C ILE A 66 0.19 -8.22 -12.18
N TYR A 67 0.46 -8.74 -13.37
CA TYR A 67 -0.36 -8.56 -14.56
C TYR A 67 -1.09 -9.86 -14.87
N ILE A 68 -2.21 -9.77 -15.58
CA ILE A 68 -2.96 -10.97 -16.00
C ILE A 68 -2.29 -11.63 -17.20
N ASP A 69 -1.85 -10.84 -18.17
CA ASP A 69 -1.43 -11.34 -19.48
C ASP A 69 0.10 -11.34 -19.68
N LYS A 70 0.87 -11.03 -18.63
CA LYS A 70 2.34 -11.02 -18.70
C LYS A 70 3.00 -11.31 -17.37
N SER A 71 4.29 -11.63 -17.43
CA SER A 71 5.12 -11.86 -16.25
C SER A 71 5.07 -10.67 -15.29
N PRO A 72 5.12 -10.94 -13.97
CA PRO A 72 5.12 -9.89 -12.96
C PRO A 72 6.39 -9.03 -13.06
N LEU A 73 6.24 -7.74 -12.77
CA LEU A 73 7.37 -6.84 -12.55
C LEU A 73 7.75 -6.92 -11.08
N VAL A 74 9.01 -7.23 -10.77
CA VAL A 74 9.50 -7.33 -9.39
C VAL A 74 10.70 -6.40 -9.19
N LYS A 75 10.65 -5.60 -8.13
CA LYS A 75 11.77 -4.79 -7.66
C LYS A 75 12.13 -5.19 -6.23
N ASP A 76 13.32 -5.76 -6.06
CA ASP A 76 13.86 -6.18 -4.77
C ASP A 76 15.04 -5.28 -4.35
N PHE A 77 14.82 -4.44 -3.33
CA PHE A 77 15.86 -3.60 -2.73
C PHE A 77 16.76 -4.35 -1.73
N LYS A 78 16.52 -5.65 -1.50
CA LYS A 78 17.29 -6.52 -0.60
C LYS A 78 17.40 -5.90 0.80
N LYS A 79 18.63 -5.72 1.29
CA LYS A 79 18.94 -5.11 2.61
C LYS A 79 18.47 -3.66 2.74
N LEU A 80 18.17 -2.97 1.65
CA LEU A 80 17.67 -1.60 1.65
C LEU A 80 16.14 -1.52 1.64
N ASN A 81 15.44 -2.66 1.69
CA ASN A 81 13.98 -2.68 1.67
C ASN A 81 13.39 -2.07 2.94
N ASN A 82 12.66 -0.97 2.78
CA ASN A 82 11.99 -0.29 3.88
C ASN A 82 10.54 -0.73 4.09
N TYR A 83 10.06 -1.78 3.42
CA TYR A 83 8.67 -2.23 3.51
C TYR A 83 8.13 -2.25 4.95
N GLU A 84 8.83 -2.92 5.88
CA GLU A 84 8.35 -3.08 7.25
C GLU A 84 8.29 -1.76 8.01
N VAL A 85 9.21 -0.84 7.72
CA VAL A 85 9.21 0.52 8.28
C VAL A 85 7.93 1.26 7.85
N TYR A 86 7.55 1.17 6.57
CA TYR A 86 6.35 1.84 6.06
C TYR A 86 5.06 1.14 6.51
N LYS A 87 5.05 -0.19 6.62
CA LYS A 87 3.95 -0.95 7.22
C LYS A 87 3.68 -0.46 8.65
N ASN A 88 4.71 -0.43 9.49
CA ASN A 88 4.58 -0.02 10.88
C ASN A 88 4.16 1.46 11.02
N LYS A 89 4.65 2.34 10.14
CA LYS A 89 4.20 3.74 10.09
C LYS A 89 2.72 3.84 9.69
N ALA A 90 2.27 3.05 8.72
CA ALA A 90 0.89 3.05 8.27
C ALA A 90 -0.08 2.56 9.36
N ILE A 91 0.25 1.47 10.05
CA ILE A 91 -0.55 0.94 11.16
C ILE A 91 -0.69 1.98 12.28
N LYS A 92 0.42 2.58 12.72
CA LYS A 92 0.39 3.64 13.75
C LYS A 92 -0.47 4.84 13.36
N LYS A 93 -0.46 5.21 12.07
CA LYS A 93 -1.28 6.30 11.54
C LYS A 93 -2.76 5.95 11.58
N LEU A 94 -3.13 4.72 11.23
CA LEU A 94 -4.52 4.24 11.33
C LEU A 94 -5.01 4.24 12.78
N ASP A 95 -4.21 3.69 13.70
CA ASP A 95 -4.54 3.69 15.14
C ASP A 95 -4.80 5.11 15.68
N TYR A 96 -4.01 6.09 15.22
CA TYR A 96 -4.19 7.48 15.60
C TYR A 96 -5.49 8.06 15.03
N VAL A 97 -5.76 7.84 13.74
CA VAL A 97 -6.98 8.30 13.07
C VAL A 97 -8.23 7.73 13.75
N ASP A 98 -8.22 6.44 14.10
CA ASP A 98 -9.35 5.79 14.77
C ASP A 98 -9.62 6.37 16.16
N LYS A 99 -8.55 6.65 16.93
CA LYS A 99 -8.67 7.33 18.24
C LYS A 99 -9.24 8.74 18.12
N VAL A 100 -8.78 9.52 17.15
CA VAL A 100 -9.29 10.88 16.90
C VAL A 100 -10.77 10.84 16.50
N ASN A 101 -11.15 9.92 15.62
CA ASN A 101 -12.55 9.75 15.19
C ASN A 101 -13.45 9.38 16.38
N LEU A 102 -12.99 8.51 17.27
CA LEU A 102 -13.72 8.15 18.49
C LEU A 102 -13.92 9.38 19.40
N ILE A 103 -12.87 10.17 19.61
CA ILE A 103 -12.95 11.42 20.38
C ILE A 103 -13.96 12.37 19.76
N ASN A 104 -13.88 12.61 18.45
CA ASN A 104 -14.81 13.51 17.76
C ASN A 104 -16.25 13.03 17.89
N TYR A 105 -16.50 11.72 17.76
CA TYR A 105 -17.82 11.14 17.97
C TYR A 105 -18.35 11.39 19.40
N ILE A 106 -17.50 11.27 20.42
CA ILE A 106 -17.86 11.55 21.81
C ILE A 106 -18.21 13.03 22.02
N TYR A 107 -17.49 13.96 21.38
CA TYR A 107 -17.71 15.41 21.50
C TYR A 107 -18.67 16.00 20.46
N SER A 108 -19.38 15.18 19.69
CA SER A 108 -20.39 15.61 18.71
C SER A 108 -21.77 15.92 19.32
N TYR A 109 -21.88 15.96 20.65
CA TYR A 109 -23.09 16.33 21.41
C TYR A 109 -23.05 17.80 21.84
#